data_AF-A0A520NMQ5-F1
#
_entry.id   AF-A0A520NMQ5-F1
#
_cell.length_a   1.000
_cell.length_b   1.000
_cell.length_c   1.000
_cell.angle_alpha   90.00
_cell.angle_beta   90.00
_cell.angle_gamma   90.00
#
_symmetry.space_group_name_H-M   'P 1'
#
loop_
_entity.id
_entity.type
_entity.pdbx_description
1 polymer ?
#
loop_
_entity_poly.entity_id
_entity_poly.type
_entity_poly.pdbx_seq_one_letter_code
_entity_poly.pdbx_strand_id
1 'polypeptide(L)'
;MPSTQLKLLIEAIAPLFAGEAEVFSTYWTSPMRTKETDRLWLMRQARKEVWDTPLGDQRGLYLGPAEDLIADFPRIDIEIPREEILERMEGLYEEFSHYCAYADAYDAVRTEGEPRLSPTRLKDVPDWPENMAIRDRRAEIRRQHGTVGERACYFTEGGYCTLFSEGMKLAGNGGADELIAKAASLVYEDEFGHMCKGIVGLDREDMSDADWELMTDLSVELAGMRIDMRNAQFSFPLPAERIAAIRGGDIDPIVFDFDKAAA
;
A
#
# COMPACT_ATOMS: atom_id res chain seq x y z
N MET A 1 -16.66 17.48 10.39
CA MET A 1 -17.56 16.48 9.79
C MET A 1 -17.20 16.38 8.32
N PRO A 2 -17.01 15.18 7.77
CA PRO A 2 -16.63 14.98 6.37
C PRO A 2 -17.73 15.50 5.43
N SER A 3 -17.35 16.08 4.29
CA SER A 3 -18.27 16.48 3.24
C SER A 3 -19.05 15.30 2.67
N THR A 4 -20.15 15.61 1.98
CA THR A 4 -20.92 14.61 1.25
C THR A 4 -20.07 13.92 0.18
N GLN A 5 -19.20 14.66 -0.52
CA GLN A 5 -18.40 14.08 -1.61
C GLN A 5 -17.37 13.08 -1.08
N LEU A 6 -16.71 13.40 0.03
CA LEU A 6 -15.78 12.46 0.67
C LEU A 6 -16.48 11.18 1.13
N LYS A 7 -17.70 11.29 1.69
CA LYS A 7 -18.48 10.10 2.06
C LYS A 7 -18.82 9.24 0.86
N LEU A 8 -19.27 9.84 -0.25
CA LEU A 8 -19.61 9.11 -1.48
C LEU A 8 -18.39 8.42 -2.08
N LEU A 9 -17.22 9.08 -2.08
CA LEU A 9 -15.95 8.47 -2.50
C LEU A 9 -15.62 7.22 -1.67
N ILE A 10 -15.71 7.33 -0.34
CA ILE A 10 -15.42 6.22 0.58
C ILE A 10 -16.43 5.09 0.40
N GLU A 11 -17.72 5.40 0.29
CA GLU A 11 -18.79 4.41 0.06
C GLU A 11 -18.58 3.64 -1.25
N ALA A 12 -18.13 4.31 -2.32
CA ALA A 12 -17.86 3.68 -3.60
C ALA A 12 -16.69 2.69 -3.56
N ILE A 13 -15.73 2.89 -2.66
CA ILE A 13 -14.45 2.15 -2.66
C ILE A 13 -14.35 1.15 -1.51
N ALA A 14 -15.08 1.36 -0.42
CA ALA A 14 -15.07 0.48 0.75
C ALA A 14 -15.30 -1.02 0.43
N PRO A 15 -16.18 -1.41 -0.51
CA PRO A 15 -16.29 -2.81 -0.94
C PRO A 15 -15.01 -3.36 -1.58
N LEU A 16 -14.26 -2.53 -2.32
CA LEU A 16 -13.01 -2.94 -2.96
C LEU A 16 -11.87 -3.08 -1.96
N PHE A 17 -11.83 -2.24 -0.92
CA PHE A 17 -10.93 -2.43 0.22
C PHE A 17 -11.28 -3.70 1.00
N ALA A 18 -12.56 -4.01 1.21
CA ALA A 18 -12.97 -5.30 1.76
C ALA A 18 -12.51 -6.48 0.89
N GLY A 19 -12.60 -6.33 -0.43
CA GLY A 19 -12.14 -7.33 -1.39
C GLY A 19 -10.65 -7.58 -1.32
N GLU A 20 -9.87 -6.51 -1.18
CA GLU A 20 -8.44 -6.59 -0.92
C GLU A 20 -8.19 -7.36 0.40
N ALA A 21 -8.88 -7.03 1.49
CA ALA A 21 -8.80 -7.75 2.77
C ALA A 21 -9.16 -9.26 2.65
N GLU A 22 -10.15 -9.61 1.83
CA GLU A 22 -10.55 -11.00 1.60
C GLU A 22 -9.43 -11.82 0.94
N VAL A 23 -8.68 -11.23 0.00
CA VAL A 23 -7.49 -11.89 -0.59
C VAL A 23 -6.50 -12.30 0.51
N PHE A 24 -6.18 -11.38 1.42
CA PHE A 24 -5.23 -11.63 2.51
C PHE A 24 -5.71 -12.69 3.47
N SER A 25 -6.91 -12.50 4.02
CA SER A 25 -7.49 -13.42 5.00
C SER A 25 -7.65 -14.82 4.43
N THR A 26 -8.03 -14.94 3.16
CA THR A 26 -8.17 -16.24 2.49
C THR A 26 -6.82 -16.95 2.35
N TYR A 27 -5.75 -16.23 1.99
CA TYR A 27 -4.42 -16.82 1.83
C TYR A 27 -3.97 -17.60 3.07
N TRP A 28 -4.17 -17.06 4.27
CA TRP A 28 -3.68 -17.66 5.52
C TRP A 28 -4.28 -19.03 5.84
N THR A 29 -5.48 -19.30 5.33
CA THR A 29 -6.19 -20.59 5.50
C THR A 29 -6.22 -21.43 4.22
N SER A 30 -5.65 -20.90 3.13
CA SER A 30 -5.71 -21.54 1.82
C SER A 30 -4.80 -22.77 1.75
N PRO A 31 -5.21 -23.85 1.06
CA PRO A 31 -4.33 -24.98 0.78
C PRO A 31 -3.12 -24.59 -0.09
N MET A 32 -3.14 -23.42 -0.71
CA MET A 32 -2.03 -22.87 -1.46
C MET A 32 -0.89 -22.37 -0.59
N ARG A 33 -1.15 -22.13 0.70
CA ARG A 33 -0.16 -21.60 1.61
C ARG A 33 0.91 -22.66 1.90
N THR A 34 2.11 -22.40 1.41
CA THR A 34 3.32 -23.16 1.71
C THR A 34 4.45 -22.22 2.10
N LYS A 35 5.59 -22.77 2.55
CA LYS A 35 6.79 -21.95 2.80
C LYS A 35 7.27 -21.24 1.53
N GLU A 36 7.10 -21.87 0.37
CA GLU A 36 7.47 -21.30 -0.93
C GLU A 36 6.60 -20.11 -1.30
N THR A 37 5.27 -20.20 -1.08
CA THR A 37 4.38 -19.07 -1.33
C THR A 37 4.56 -17.96 -0.30
N ASP A 38 4.81 -18.29 0.97
CA ASP A 38 5.15 -17.32 2.01
C ASP A 38 6.44 -16.57 1.66
N ARG A 39 7.49 -17.29 1.22
CA ARG A 39 8.75 -16.70 0.74
C ARG A 39 8.53 -15.76 -0.45
N LEU A 40 7.76 -16.19 -1.45
CA LEU A 40 7.49 -15.38 -2.64
C LEU A 40 6.75 -14.09 -2.27
N TRP A 41 5.70 -14.20 -1.44
CA TRP A 41 4.96 -13.03 -0.99
C TRP A 41 5.84 -12.08 -0.17
N LEU A 42 6.63 -12.57 0.78
CA LEU A 42 7.53 -11.75 1.60
C LEU A 42 8.59 -11.04 0.76
N MET A 43 9.17 -11.73 -0.24
CA MET A 43 10.07 -11.09 -1.22
C MET A 43 9.38 -9.95 -1.96
N ARG A 44 8.14 -10.18 -2.42
CA ARG A 44 7.37 -9.16 -3.14
C ARG A 44 6.99 -8.00 -2.24
N GLN A 45 6.53 -8.25 -1.01
CA GLN A 45 6.18 -7.21 -0.06
C GLN A 45 7.41 -6.39 0.33
N ALA A 46 8.52 -7.02 0.69
CA ALA A 46 9.77 -6.32 0.98
C ALA A 46 10.29 -5.52 -0.23
N ARG A 47 10.07 -5.98 -1.46
CA ARG A 47 10.35 -5.20 -2.67
C ARG A 47 9.49 -3.93 -2.72
N LYS A 48 8.21 -3.99 -2.31
CA LYS A 48 7.34 -2.81 -2.29
C LYS A 48 7.88 -1.74 -1.34
N GLU A 49 8.27 -2.12 -0.13
CA GLU A 49 8.82 -1.22 0.91
C GLU A 49 10.16 -0.54 0.53
N VAL A 50 10.78 -0.94 -0.60
CA VAL A 50 12.08 -0.40 -1.03
C VAL A 50 12.01 0.25 -2.40
N TRP A 51 11.26 -0.34 -3.34
CA TRP A 51 11.35 -0.01 -4.76
C TRP A 51 10.04 0.45 -5.39
N ASP A 52 8.87 0.14 -4.81
CA ASP A 52 7.61 0.56 -5.40
C ASP A 52 7.17 1.88 -4.78
N THR A 53 7.09 2.92 -5.59
CA THR A 53 6.59 4.23 -5.16
C THR A 53 5.19 4.47 -5.76
N PRO A 54 4.32 5.25 -5.09
CA PRO A 54 2.99 5.59 -5.62
C PRO A 54 3.09 6.28 -6.97
N LEU A 55 4.13 7.10 -7.13
CA LEU A 55 4.38 7.91 -8.31
C LEU A 55 5.35 7.26 -9.32
N GLY A 56 5.83 6.05 -9.08
CA GLY A 56 6.70 5.34 -10.02
C GLY A 56 8.10 5.94 -10.20
N ASP A 57 8.60 6.71 -9.22
CA ASP A 57 10.04 7.02 -9.12
C ASP A 57 10.83 5.70 -9.08
N GLN A 58 11.72 5.54 -10.06
CA GLN A 58 12.54 4.34 -10.26
C GLN A 58 13.68 4.21 -9.23
N ARG A 59 13.95 5.28 -8.47
CA ARG A 59 14.93 5.26 -7.37
C ARG A 59 14.38 4.55 -6.12
N GLY A 60 13.07 4.35 -6.01
CA GLY A 60 12.44 3.68 -4.87
C GLY A 60 12.30 4.56 -3.63
N LEU A 61 11.75 3.98 -2.56
CA LEU A 61 11.42 4.64 -1.29
C LEU A 61 12.64 4.91 -0.41
N TYR A 62 13.78 4.28 -0.69
CA TYR A 62 15.02 4.53 0.05
C TYR A 62 15.98 5.47 -0.70
N LEU A 63 16.43 5.06 -1.89
CA LEU A 63 17.51 5.77 -2.58
C LEU A 63 17.06 7.15 -3.09
N GLY A 64 15.82 7.27 -3.58
CA GLY A 64 15.28 8.55 -4.05
C GLY A 64 15.27 9.62 -2.95
N PRO A 65 14.57 9.40 -1.83
CA PRO A 65 14.56 10.35 -0.71
C PRO A 65 15.94 10.63 -0.13
N ALA A 66 16.83 9.63 -0.05
CA ALA A 66 18.20 9.84 0.44
C ALA A 66 19.02 10.76 -0.47
N GLU A 67 18.91 10.61 -1.79
CA GLU A 67 19.56 11.51 -2.75
C GLU A 67 18.97 12.93 -2.69
N ASP A 68 17.65 13.05 -2.55
CA ASP A 68 16.96 14.33 -2.46
C ASP A 68 17.35 15.09 -1.17
N LEU A 69 17.47 14.39 -0.03
CA LEU A 69 17.98 14.96 1.24
C LEU A 69 19.41 15.52 1.11
N ILE A 70 20.29 14.82 0.37
CA ILE A 70 21.66 15.28 0.11
C ILE A 70 21.63 16.54 -0.77
N ALA A 71 20.81 16.54 -1.82
CA ALA A 71 20.70 17.64 -2.76
C ALA A 71 20.13 18.92 -2.11
N ASP A 72 19.20 18.76 -1.17
CA ASP A 72 18.49 19.87 -0.51
C ASP A 72 19.24 20.45 0.69
N PHE A 73 20.25 19.75 1.22
CA PHE A 73 21.04 20.21 2.37
C PHE A 73 21.52 21.68 2.32
N PRO A 74 22.08 22.21 1.21
CA PRO A 74 22.51 23.61 1.15
C PRO A 74 21.36 24.63 1.08
N ARG A 75 20.11 24.18 0.92
CA ARG A 75 18.90 25.01 0.73
C ARG A 75 18.05 25.10 2.00
N ILE A 76 18.39 24.35 3.05
CA ILE A 76 17.66 24.31 4.31
C ILE A 76 17.64 25.70 4.97
N ASP A 77 16.46 26.14 5.38
CA ASP A 77 16.13 27.48 5.92
C ASP A 77 16.46 28.66 5.00
N ILE A 78 16.79 28.40 3.73
CA ILE A 78 16.97 29.42 2.69
C ILE A 78 15.81 29.34 1.70
N GLU A 79 15.59 28.15 1.14
CA GLU A 79 14.51 27.87 0.18
C GLU A 79 13.57 26.78 0.68
N ILE A 80 14.08 25.85 1.50
CA ILE A 80 13.32 24.70 2.00
C ILE A 80 13.23 24.82 3.53
N PRO A 81 12.02 24.86 4.10
CA PRO A 81 11.84 24.81 5.54
C PRO A 81 12.40 23.52 6.15
N ARG A 82 13.05 23.61 7.31
CA ARG A 82 13.64 22.45 7.99
C ARG A 82 12.62 21.36 8.35
N GLU A 83 11.35 21.72 8.53
CA GLU A 83 10.26 20.80 8.80
C GLU A 83 9.99 19.86 7.62
N GLU A 84 10.11 20.33 6.38
CA GLU A 84 9.96 19.47 5.19
C GLU A 84 11.10 18.45 5.08
N ILE A 85 12.30 18.82 5.53
CA ILE A 85 13.43 17.90 5.61
C ILE A 85 13.18 16.83 6.68
N LEU A 86 12.67 17.24 7.84
CA LEU A 86 12.35 16.33 8.93
C LEU A 86 11.29 15.31 8.50
N GLU A 87 10.21 15.75 7.84
CA GLU A 87 9.15 14.88 7.33
C GLU A 87 9.69 13.82 6.36
N ARG A 88 10.60 14.20 5.45
CA ARG A 88 11.24 13.24 4.53
C ARG A 88 12.16 12.25 5.24
N MET A 89 12.84 12.68 6.30
CA MET A 89 13.66 11.79 7.12
C MET A 89 12.81 10.78 7.90
N GLU A 90 11.64 11.21 8.39
CA GLU A 90 10.65 10.34 9.05
C GLU A 90 10.12 9.29 8.07
N GLY A 91 9.66 9.70 6.88
CA GLY A 91 9.22 8.75 5.85
C GLY A 91 10.32 7.76 5.44
N LEU A 92 11.57 8.22 5.26
CA LEU A 92 12.69 7.32 4.96
C LEU A 92 12.94 6.30 6.09
N TYR A 93 12.77 6.71 7.35
CA TYR A 93 12.89 5.81 8.50
C TYR A 93 11.77 4.77 8.51
N GLU A 94 10.51 5.21 8.36
CA GLU A 94 9.32 4.37 8.35
C GLU A 94 9.45 3.27 7.28
N GLU A 95 9.67 3.66 6.02
CA GLU A 95 9.78 2.72 4.89
C GLU A 95 10.92 1.72 5.06
N PHE A 96 12.08 2.17 5.55
CA PHE A 96 13.19 1.27 5.80
C PHE A 96 12.93 0.33 6.99
N SER A 97 12.16 0.79 7.99
CA SER A 97 11.74 -0.05 9.12
C SER A 97 10.74 -1.13 8.68
N HIS A 98 9.81 -0.80 7.76
CA HIS A 98 8.88 -1.75 7.14
C HIS A 98 9.66 -2.85 6.40
N TYR A 99 10.63 -2.44 5.57
CA TYR A 99 11.53 -3.37 4.90
C TYR A 99 12.23 -4.31 5.89
N CYS A 100 12.79 -3.78 6.98
CA CYS A 100 13.48 -4.59 7.99
C CYS A 100 12.54 -5.64 8.60
N ALA A 101 11.31 -5.25 8.97
CA ALA A 101 10.35 -6.14 9.59
C ALA A 101 9.94 -7.30 8.65
N TYR A 102 9.67 -7.00 7.37
CA TYR A 102 9.36 -8.04 6.39
C TYR A 102 10.57 -8.89 5.99
N ALA A 103 11.78 -8.32 5.98
CA ALA A 103 13.02 -9.07 5.76
C ALA A 103 13.29 -10.06 6.91
N ASP A 104 13.00 -9.69 8.15
CA ASP A 104 13.10 -10.58 9.31
C ASP A 104 12.07 -11.71 9.25
N ALA A 105 10.84 -11.42 8.82
CA ALA A 105 9.82 -12.45 8.56
C ALA A 105 10.27 -13.43 7.44
N TYR A 106 10.88 -12.92 6.37
CA TYR A 106 11.46 -13.75 5.31
C TYR A 106 12.57 -14.66 5.83
N ASP A 107 13.44 -14.14 6.70
CA ASP A 107 14.54 -14.89 7.31
C ASP A 107 14.07 -16.12 8.11
N ALA A 108 12.83 -16.13 8.60
CA ALA A 108 12.22 -17.25 9.30
C ALA A 108 11.67 -18.35 8.38
N VAL A 109 11.37 -18.03 7.12
CA VAL A 109 10.82 -18.99 6.15
C VAL A 109 11.80 -19.41 5.05
N ARG A 110 12.92 -18.70 4.90
CA ARG A 110 13.95 -19.01 3.91
C ARG A 110 14.53 -20.41 4.06
N THR A 111 14.98 -20.98 2.95
CA THR A 111 15.65 -22.29 2.97
C THR A 111 17.08 -22.17 3.51
N GLU A 112 17.62 -23.25 4.06
CA GLU A 112 19.01 -23.28 4.52
C GLU A 112 19.98 -22.94 3.38
N GLY A 113 20.93 -22.04 3.63
CA GLY A 113 21.87 -21.56 2.62
C GLY A 113 21.31 -20.50 1.66
N GLU A 114 20.00 -20.21 1.70
CA GLU A 114 19.43 -19.09 0.95
C GLU A 114 19.91 -17.76 1.54
N PRO A 115 20.40 -16.82 0.70
CA PRO A 115 20.83 -15.53 1.20
C PRO A 115 19.67 -14.77 1.85
N ARG A 116 20.01 -13.84 2.73
CA ARG A 116 19.04 -12.86 3.26
C ARG A 116 18.55 -11.94 2.14
N LEU A 117 17.45 -11.23 2.39
CA LEU A 117 17.08 -10.10 1.54
C LEU A 117 18.07 -8.96 1.72
N SER A 118 18.25 -8.21 0.64
CA SER A 118 18.96 -6.94 0.62
C SER A 118 18.26 -6.03 -0.40
N PRO A 119 18.32 -4.69 -0.24
CA PRO A 119 17.75 -3.77 -1.23
C PRO A 119 18.23 -4.08 -2.66
N THR A 120 19.53 -4.34 -2.84
CA THR A 120 20.10 -4.72 -4.14
C THR A 120 19.49 -5.99 -4.70
N ARG A 121 19.37 -7.06 -3.90
CA ARG A 121 18.77 -8.33 -4.33
C ARG A 121 17.28 -8.17 -4.66
N LEU A 122 16.57 -7.31 -3.94
CA LEU A 122 15.14 -7.04 -4.18
C LEU A 122 14.89 -6.43 -5.56
N LYS A 123 15.87 -5.74 -6.15
CA LYS A 123 15.79 -5.24 -7.52
C LYS A 123 15.74 -6.36 -8.56
N ASP A 124 16.34 -7.50 -8.26
CA ASP A 124 16.35 -8.69 -9.12
C ASP A 124 15.13 -9.59 -8.90
N VAL A 125 14.31 -9.32 -7.87
CA VAL A 125 13.04 -10.03 -7.67
C VAL A 125 12.10 -9.65 -8.82
N PRO A 126 11.67 -10.62 -9.64
CA PRO A 126 10.78 -10.32 -10.75
C PRO A 126 9.53 -9.63 -10.26
N ASP A 127 9.24 -8.49 -10.88
CA ASP A 127 7.94 -7.85 -10.75
C ASP A 127 6.85 -8.80 -11.29
N TRP A 128 5.60 -8.57 -10.92
CA TRP A 128 4.49 -9.37 -11.44
C TRP A 128 3.58 -8.54 -12.34
N PRO A 129 2.95 -9.16 -13.36
CA PRO A 129 2.21 -8.44 -14.40
C PRO A 129 1.19 -7.46 -13.85
N GLU A 130 0.47 -7.83 -12.79
CA GLU A 130 -0.57 -7.02 -12.18
C GLU A 130 0.00 -5.81 -11.41
N ASN A 131 1.17 -5.94 -10.78
CA ASN A 131 1.86 -4.79 -10.14
C ASN A 131 2.46 -3.83 -11.17
N MET A 132 2.99 -4.36 -12.27
CA MET A 132 3.40 -3.54 -13.41
C MET A 132 2.20 -2.80 -14.02
N ALA A 133 1.08 -3.50 -14.23
CA ALA A 133 -0.12 -2.92 -14.82
C ALA A 133 -0.68 -1.76 -14.00
N ILE A 134 -0.78 -1.91 -12.67
CA ILE A 134 -1.26 -0.80 -11.82
C ILE A 134 -0.25 0.36 -11.77
N ARG A 135 1.06 0.09 -11.76
CA ARG A 135 2.09 1.13 -11.82
C ARG A 135 2.02 1.93 -13.12
N ASP A 136 1.91 1.23 -14.25
CA ASP A 136 1.81 1.86 -15.57
C ASP A 136 0.51 2.66 -15.69
N ARG A 137 -0.60 2.14 -15.15
CA ARG A 137 -1.87 2.86 -15.13
C ARG A 137 -1.83 4.10 -14.24
N ARG A 138 -1.19 4.06 -13.07
CA ARG A 138 -0.96 5.25 -12.22
C ARG A 138 -0.15 6.31 -12.95
N ALA A 139 0.92 5.93 -13.63
CA ALA A 139 1.72 6.85 -14.43
C ALA A 139 0.89 7.52 -15.55
N GLU A 140 0.04 6.74 -16.21
CA GLU A 140 -0.90 7.26 -17.21
C GLU A 140 -1.91 8.24 -16.62
N ILE A 141 -2.55 7.86 -15.51
CA ILE A 141 -3.57 8.67 -14.82
C ILE A 141 -3.01 10.04 -14.45
N ARG A 142 -1.81 10.09 -13.86
CA ARG A 142 -1.17 11.37 -13.51
C ARG A 142 -0.91 12.24 -14.74
N ARG A 143 -0.43 11.63 -15.83
CA ARG A 143 -0.19 12.35 -17.08
C ARG A 143 -1.47 12.90 -17.70
N GLN A 144 -2.57 12.15 -17.62
CA GLN A 144 -3.86 12.51 -18.22
C GLN A 144 -4.66 13.50 -17.38
N HIS A 145 -4.62 13.37 -16.05
CA HIS A 145 -5.56 14.02 -15.14
C HIS A 145 -4.89 14.94 -14.11
N GLY A 146 -3.56 15.13 -14.19
CA GLY A 146 -2.82 16.04 -13.32
C GLY A 146 -3.05 15.76 -11.85
N THR A 147 -3.32 16.82 -11.07
CA THR A 147 -3.48 16.77 -9.62
C THR A 147 -4.60 15.83 -9.15
N VAL A 148 -5.74 15.78 -9.85
CA VAL A 148 -6.84 14.85 -9.49
C VAL A 148 -6.38 13.41 -9.65
N GLY A 149 -5.67 13.11 -10.74
CA GLY A 149 -5.10 11.78 -10.96
C GLY A 149 -4.05 11.38 -9.92
N GLU A 150 -3.19 12.32 -9.53
CA GLU A 150 -2.21 12.12 -8.47
C GLU A 150 -2.87 11.82 -7.12
N ARG A 151 -3.91 12.57 -6.75
CA ARG A 151 -4.70 12.32 -5.53
C ARG A 151 -5.36 10.93 -5.54
N ALA A 152 -5.95 10.51 -6.66
CA ALA A 152 -6.50 9.16 -6.79
C ALA A 152 -5.43 8.06 -6.62
N CYS A 153 -4.20 8.31 -7.10
CA CYS A 153 -3.08 7.38 -6.91
C CYS A 153 -2.69 7.23 -5.44
N TYR A 154 -2.54 8.35 -4.72
CA TYR A 154 -2.21 8.36 -3.29
C TYR A 154 -3.32 7.78 -2.42
N PHE A 155 -4.57 8.22 -2.65
CA PHE A 155 -5.73 7.75 -1.91
C PHE A 155 -5.87 6.22 -1.94
N THR A 156 -5.59 5.62 -3.10
CA THR A 156 -5.69 4.17 -3.27
C THR A 156 -4.43 3.40 -2.88
N GLU A 157 -3.30 4.04 -2.53
CA GLU A 157 -2.04 3.35 -2.27
C GLU A 157 -2.00 2.56 -0.96
N GLY A 158 -2.64 3.03 0.09
CA GLY A 158 -2.72 2.29 1.35
C GLY A 158 -3.70 1.10 1.29
N GLY A 159 -4.67 1.11 0.37
CA GLY A 159 -5.76 0.12 0.36
C GLY A 159 -6.53 0.08 1.70
N TYR A 160 -6.65 1.23 2.36
CA TYR A 160 -7.14 1.39 3.73
C TYR A 160 -6.41 0.52 4.77
N CYS A 161 -5.12 0.27 4.55
CA CYS A 161 -4.24 -0.53 5.40
C CYS A 161 -4.77 -1.96 5.66
N THR A 162 -5.62 -2.47 4.76
CA THR A 162 -6.34 -3.74 4.95
C THR A 162 -5.42 -4.95 5.01
N LEU A 163 -4.40 -4.99 4.14
CA LEU A 163 -3.29 -5.96 4.21
C LEU A 163 -2.78 -6.10 5.63
N PHE A 164 -2.44 -4.97 6.23
CA PHE A 164 -1.77 -4.90 7.51
C PHE A 164 -2.72 -5.28 8.64
N SER A 165 -3.96 -4.76 8.60
CA SER A 165 -4.99 -5.14 9.58
C SER A 165 -5.32 -6.64 9.58
N GLU A 166 -5.31 -7.29 8.40
CA GLU A 166 -5.49 -8.74 8.30
C GLU A 166 -4.24 -9.50 8.74
N GLY A 167 -3.04 -9.01 8.39
CA GLY A 167 -1.76 -9.60 8.81
C GLY A 167 -1.58 -9.60 10.34
N MET A 168 -2.04 -8.55 11.03
CA MET A 168 -2.00 -8.46 12.49
C MET A 168 -2.75 -9.62 13.19
N LYS A 169 -3.77 -10.19 12.55
CA LYS A 169 -4.57 -11.29 13.12
C LYS A 169 -3.80 -12.61 13.23
N LEU A 170 -2.60 -12.68 12.64
CA LEU A 170 -1.70 -13.83 12.77
C LEU A 170 -0.97 -13.88 14.13
N ALA A 171 -1.08 -12.84 14.95
CA ALA A 171 -0.48 -12.79 16.27
C ALA A 171 -0.94 -13.98 17.14
N GLY A 172 0.01 -14.61 17.83
CA GLY A 172 -0.26 -15.78 18.67
C GLY A 172 -0.14 -17.13 17.95
N ASN A 173 -0.04 -17.16 16.62
CA ASN A 173 0.19 -18.41 15.87
C ASN A 173 1.64 -18.93 15.99
N GLY A 174 2.58 -18.07 16.39
CA GLY A 174 3.99 -18.40 16.55
C GLY A 174 4.77 -18.49 15.22
N GLY A 175 6.07 -18.78 15.31
CA GLY A 175 6.92 -18.96 14.12
C GLY A 175 6.95 -17.73 13.21
N ALA A 176 6.82 -17.96 11.90
CA ALA A 176 6.81 -16.89 10.90
C ALA A 176 5.56 -16.01 10.99
N ASP A 177 4.40 -16.57 11.36
CA ASP A 177 3.13 -15.85 11.50
C ASP A 177 3.23 -14.73 12.53
N GLU A 178 3.94 -14.98 13.63
CA GLU A 178 4.20 -13.97 14.67
C GLU A 178 5.06 -12.81 14.16
N LEU A 179 6.05 -13.09 13.29
CA LEU A 179 6.90 -12.06 12.69
C LEU A 179 6.14 -11.25 11.64
N ILE A 180 5.30 -11.93 10.85
CA ILE A 180 4.40 -11.27 9.89
C ILE A 180 3.42 -10.36 10.63
N ALA A 181 2.81 -10.82 11.72
CA ALA A 181 1.88 -10.03 12.51
C ALA A 181 2.55 -8.76 13.07
N LYS A 182 3.80 -8.87 13.54
CA LYS A 182 4.58 -7.72 14.01
C LYS A 182 4.91 -6.74 12.91
N ALA A 183 5.36 -7.23 11.74
CA ALA A 183 5.61 -6.38 10.59
C ALA A 183 4.34 -5.64 10.16
N ALA A 184 3.22 -6.37 10.07
CA ALA A 184 1.92 -5.81 9.74
C ALA A 184 1.45 -4.79 10.77
N SER A 185 1.66 -5.02 12.07
CA SER A 185 1.31 -4.03 13.12
C SER A 185 2.11 -2.75 12.99
N LEU A 186 3.43 -2.86 12.75
CA LEU A 186 4.30 -1.71 12.54
C LEU A 186 3.79 -0.86 11.37
N VAL A 187 3.64 -1.48 10.20
CA VAL A 187 3.20 -0.75 9.00
C VAL A 187 1.78 -0.21 9.18
N TYR A 188 0.88 -0.94 9.85
CA TYR A 188 -0.47 -0.45 10.12
C TYR A 188 -0.45 0.82 10.99
N GLU A 189 0.38 0.87 12.02
CA GLU A 189 0.45 2.02 12.93
C GLU A 189 0.97 3.28 12.22
N ASP A 190 1.98 3.12 11.36
CA ASP A 190 2.56 4.22 10.59
C ASP A 190 1.61 4.67 9.45
N GLU A 191 1.12 3.73 8.64
CA GLU A 191 0.27 4.02 7.47
C GLU A 191 -1.12 4.50 7.83
N PHE A 192 -1.71 4.04 8.94
CA PHE A 192 -3.07 4.44 9.31
C PHE A 192 -3.13 5.94 9.60
N GLY A 193 -2.09 6.49 10.24
CA GLY A 193 -1.97 7.93 10.49
C GLY A 193 -1.87 8.74 9.19
N HIS A 194 -0.98 8.32 8.27
CA HIS A 194 -0.80 8.97 6.97
C HIS A 194 -2.06 8.92 6.11
N MET A 195 -2.71 7.77 6.08
CA MET A 195 -3.97 7.56 5.36
C MET A 195 -5.10 8.43 5.93
N CYS A 196 -5.26 8.51 7.25
CA CYS A 196 -6.24 9.41 7.86
C CYS A 196 -5.97 10.89 7.51
N LYS A 197 -4.71 11.34 7.60
CA LYS A 197 -4.32 12.70 7.20
C LYS A 197 -4.63 12.96 5.73
N GLY A 198 -4.32 12.03 4.84
CA GLY A 198 -4.60 12.14 3.41
C GLY A 198 -6.10 12.25 3.12
N ILE A 199 -6.91 11.36 3.70
CA ILE A 199 -8.37 11.30 3.46
C ILE A 199 -9.08 12.52 4.03
N VAL A 200 -8.75 12.93 5.25
CA VAL A 200 -9.31 14.17 5.83
C VAL A 200 -8.79 15.41 5.11
N GLY A 201 -7.57 15.35 4.57
CA GLY A 201 -6.97 16.39 3.73
C GLY A 201 -7.81 16.69 2.49
N LEU A 202 -8.35 15.68 1.81
CA LEU A 202 -9.20 15.84 0.63
C LEU A 202 -10.42 16.73 0.88
N ASP A 203 -10.98 16.67 2.08
CA ASP A 203 -12.17 17.46 2.45
C ASP A 203 -11.89 18.96 2.60
N ARG A 204 -10.62 19.33 2.70
CA ARG A 204 -10.16 20.71 2.87
C ARG A 204 -9.73 21.33 1.54
N GLU A 205 -9.77 20.57 0.46
CA GLU A 205 -9.38 21.02 -0.86
C GLU A 205 -10.57 21.58 -1.64
N ASP A 206 -10.32 22.64 -2.43
CA ASP A 206 -11.31 23.24 -3.31
C ASP A 206 -11.40 22.46 -4.63
N MET A 207 -11.98 21.26 -4.57
CA MET A 207 -12.28 20.42 -5.74
C MET A 207 -13.68 20.68 -6.25
N SER A 208 -13.84 20.79 -7.57
CA SER A 208 -15.16 20.89 -8.20
C SER A 208 -15.91 19.55 -8.13
N ASP A 209 -17.23 19.58 -8.32
CA ASP A 209 -18.02 18.34 -8.39
C ASP A 209 -17.52 17.38 -9.49
N ALA A 210 -17.05 17.92 -10.62
CA ALA A 210 -16.47 17.13 -11.70
C ALA A 210 -15.13 16.50 -11.32
N ASP A 211 -14.32 17.18 -10.49
CA ASP A 211 -13.07 16.61 -9.97
C ASP A 211 -13.35 15.48 -8.99
N TRP A 212 -14.39 15.60 -8.15
CA TRP A 212 -14.82 14.54 -7.23
C TRP A 212 -15.35 13.31 -7.98
N GLU A 213 -16.15 13.51 -9.02
CA GLU A 213 -16.63 12.43 -9.89
C GLU A 213 -15.45 11.70 -10.54
N LEU A 214 -14.53 12.46 -11.16
CA LEU A 214 -13.32 11.90 -11.78
C LEU A 214 -12.44 11.16 -10.75
N MET A 215 -12.22 11.74 -9.56
CA MET A 215 -11.43 11.10 -8.52
C MET A 215 -12.06 9.79 -8.06
N THR A 216 -13.39 9.75 -7.95
CA THR A 216 -14.14 8.54 -7.57
C THR A 216 -13.95 7.45 -8.61
N ASP A 217 -14.17 7.76 -9.89
CA ASP A 217 -14.00 6.80 -10.98
C ASP A 217 -12.59 6.22 -11.04
N LEU A 218 -11.57 7.08 -10.97
CA LEU A 218 -10.17 6.66 -10.98
C LEU A 218 -9.80 5.82 -9.76
N SER A 219 -10.36 6.14 -8.60
CA SER A 219 -10.05 5.45 -7.36
C SER A 219 -10.76 4.09 -7.28
N VAL A 220 -12.00 3.97 -7.81
CA VAL A 220 -12.69 2.69 -8.02
C VAL A 220 -11.91 1.81 -9.01
N GLU A 221 -11.44 2.37 -10.12
CA GLU A 221 -10.60 1.66 -11.09
C GLU A 221 -9.33 1.10 -10.42
N LEU A 222 -8.56 1.96 -9.77
CA LEU A 222 -7.29 1.60 -9.13
C LEU A 222 -7.50 0.60 -7.98
N ALA A 223 -8.51 0.78 -7.13
CA ALA A 223 -8.84 -0.17 -6.07
C ALA A 223 -9.25 -1.53 -6.64
N GLY A 224 -9.97 -1.55 -7.77
CA GLY A 224 -10.27 -2.76 -8.52
C GLY A 224 -8.99 -3.48 -8.98
N MET A 225 -8.04 -2.76 -9.59
CA MET A 225 -6.75 -3.32 -10.03
C MET A 225 -5.91 -3.85 -8.86
N ARG A 226 -6.01 -3.23 -7.68
CA ARG A 226 -5.30 -3.70 -6.49
C ARG A 226 -5.73 -5.10 -6.06
N ILE A 227 -7.00 -5.45 -6.19
CA ILE A 227 -7.47 -6.80 -5.85
C ILE A 227 -6.73 -7.84 -6.70
N ASP A 228 -6.61 -7.62 -8.01
CA ASP A 228 -5.87 -8.51 -8.91
C ASP A 228 -4.37 -8.54 -8.54
N MET A 229 -3.79 -7.36 -8.29
CA MET A 229 -2.39 -7.23 -7.90
C MET A 229 -2.07 -7.98 -6.62
N ARG A 230 -2.91 -7.87 -5.59
CA ARG A 230 -2.77 -8.62 -4.34
C ARG A 230 -3.04 -10.09 -4.56
N ASN A 231 -4.09 -10.47 -5.28
CA ASN A 231 -4.38 -11.88 -5.52
C ASN A 231 -3.17 -12.56 -6.19
N ALA A 232 -2.59 -11.94 -7.22
CA ALA A 232 -1.36 -12.41 -7.85
C ALA A 232 -0.15 -12.41 -6.91
N GLN A 233 -0.03 -11.40 -6.03
CA GLN A 233 1.04 -11.31 -5.03
C GLN A 233 1.04 -12.56 -4.11
N PHE A 234 -0.15 -13.04 -3.72
CA PHE A 234 -0.39 -14.22 -2.87
C PHE A 234 -0.54 -15.54 -3.64
N SER A 235 -0.21 -15.56 -4.92
CA SER A 235 -0.35 -16.75 -5.77
C SER A 235 -1.79 -17.18 -6.06
N PHE A 236 -2.75 -16.25 -6.08
CA PHE A 236 -4.16 -16.45 -6.43
C PHE A 236 -5.01 -17.26 -5.43
N PRO A 237 -5.05 -16.88 -4.14
CA PRO A 237 -5.90 -17.54 -3.15
C PRO A 237 -7.40 -17.42 -3.47
N LEU A 238 -7.85 -16.37 -4.17
CA LEU A 238 -9.23 -16.21 -4.62
C LEU A 238 -9.40 -16.62 -6.10
N PRO A 239 -10.47 -17.37 -6.43
CA PRO A 239 -10.79 -17.68 -7.81
C PRO A 239 -11.35 -16.45 -8.54
N ALA A 240 -11.27 -16.46 -9.87
CA ALA A 240 -11.73 -15.37 -10.72
C ALA A 240 -13.22 -15.06 -10.52
N GLU A 241 -14.08 -16.08 -10.28
CA GLU A 241 -15.49 -15.82 -9.99
C GLU A 241 -15.69 -15.02 -8.71
N ARG A 242 -14.87 -15.22 -7.68
CA ARG A 242 -15.00 -14.48 -6.41
C ARG A 242 -14.56 -13.03 -6.58
N ILE A 243 -13.47 -12.79 -7.31
CA ILE A 243 -13.04 -11.43 -7.66
C ILE A 243 -14.12 -10.68 -8.45
N ALA A 244 -14.76 -11.35 -9.42
CA ALA A 244 -15.85 -10.75 -10.19
C ALA A 244 -17.06 -10.42 -9.30
N ALA A 245 -17.41 -11.30 -8.34
CA ALA A 245 -18.48 -11.06 -7.38
C ALA A 245 -18.18 -9.85 -6.48
N ILE A 246 -16.96 -9.76 -5.93
CA ILE A 246 -16.48 -8.62 -5.13
C ILE A 246 -16.61 -7.30 -5.91
N ARG A 247 -16.14 -7.27 -7.17
CA ARG A 247 -16.26 -6.10 -8.04
C ARG A 247 -17.71 -5.74 -8.38
N GLY A 248 -18.61 -6.73 -8.36
CA GLY A 248 -20.05 -6.55 -8.48
C GLY A 248 -20.75 -6.09 -7.19
N GLY A 249 -20.01 -5.93 -6.08
CA GLY A 249 -20.54 -5.50 -4.79
C GLY A 249 -21.02 -6.63 -3.88
N ASP A 250 -20.71 -7.89 -4.19
CA ASP A 250 -21.06 -9.05 -3.34
C ASP A 250 -20.05 -9.24 -2.20
N ILE A 251 -19.92 -8.21 -1.36
CA ILE A 251 -19.08 -8.19 -0.17
C ILE A 251 -19.56 -7.11 0.79
N ASP A 252 -19.47 -7.37 2.09
CA ASP A 252 -19.73 -6.36 3.10
C ASP A 252 -18.60 -5.31 3.08
N PRO A 253 -18.90 -4.01 2.92
CA PRO A 253 -17.88 -2.97 2.86
C PRO A 253 -17.18 -2.78 4.21
N ILE A 254 -15.92 -2.35 4.16
CA ILE A 254 -15.24 -1.90 5.37
C ILE A 254 -15.88 -0.60 5.88
N VAL A 255 -16.11 -0.53 7.18
CA VAL A 255 -16.62 0.68 7.83
C VAL A 255 -15.47 1.65 8.05
N PHE A 256 -15.55 2.83 7.43
CA PHE A 256 -14.58 3.90 7.67
C PHE A 256 -14.91 4.64 8.96
N ASP A 257 -13.93 4.75 9.85
CA ASP A 257 -14.06 5.51 11.10
C ASP A 257 -13.61 6.97 10.89
N PHE A 258 -14.58 7.83 10.52
CA PHE A 258 -14.34 9.25 10.33
C PHE A 258 -13.99 9.99 11.64
N ASP A 259 -14.45 9.49 12.78
CA ASP A 259 -14.16 10.11 14.07
C ASP A 259 -12.71 9.85 14.46
N LYS A 260 -12.24 8.62 14.28
CA LYS A 260 -10.83 8.26 14.47
C LYS A 260 -9.91 9.00 13.48
N ALA A 261 -10.35 9.20 12.24
CA ALA A 261 -9.57 9.93 11.24
C ALA A 261 -9.45 11.44 11.53
N ALA A 262 -10.42 12.02 12.26
CA ALA A 262 -10.45 13.45 12.58
C ALA A 262 -9.80 13.80 13.95
N ALA A 263 -9.40 12.79 14.73
CA ALA A 263 -8.77 12.93 16.04
C ALA A 263 -7.26 13.23 15.94
#